data_AF-A0A1B7WRQ6-F1
#
_entry.id   AF-A0A1B7WRQ6-F1
#
_cell.length_a   1.000
_cell.length_b   1.000
_cell.length_c   1.000
_cell.angle_alpha   90.00
_cell.angle_beta   90.00
_cell.angle_gamma   90.00
#
_symmetry.space_group_name_H-M   'P 1'
#
loop_
_entity.id
_entity.type
_entity.pdbx_description
1 polymer ?
#
loop_
_entity_poly.entity_id
_entity_poly.type
_entity_poly.pdbx_seq_one_letter_code
_entity_poly.pdbx_strand_id
1 'polypeptide(L)'
;MNHREILIDALNKAIARGQTAVNISKMSGVSGSSLSRLMKGLQEDLYAGFYFSILDCLDDDIRKEALTKLGIKTKVQPEEMVKYLNGQEIAQLIPFLGKEDRADIMQALALSLRSSDQKVCA
;
A
#
# COMPACT_ATOMS: atom_id res chain seq x y z
N MET A 1 -16.93 6.17 -8.04
CA MET A 1 -15.79 5.97 -8.95
C MET A 1 -15.60 4.47 -9.08
N ASN A 2 -15.66 3.90 -10.27
CA ASN A 2 -15.43 2.46 -10.47
C ASN A 2 -13.93 2.13 -10.48
N HIS A 3 -13.56 0.85 -10.37
CA HIS A 3 -12.15 0.43 -10.32
C HIS A 3 -11.35 0.95 -11.53
N ARG A 4 -11.96 0.93 -12.72
CA ARG A 4 -11.38 1.42 -13.97
C ARG A 4 -11.03 2.90 -13.89
N GLU A 5 -11.96 3.73 -13.43
CA GLU A 5 -11.76 5.17 -13.25
C GLU A 5 -10.62 5.45 -12.28
N ILE A 6 -10.52 4.68 -11.19
CA ILE A 6 -9.42 4.82 -10.21
C ILE A 6 -8.07 4.58 -10.89
N LEU A 7 -7.97 3.56 -11.75
CA LEU A 7 -6.74 3.26 -12.48
C LEU A 7 -6.42 4.32 -13.54
N ILE A 8 -7.43 4.83 -14.26
CA ILE A 8 -7.25 5.91 -15.24
C ILE A 8 -6.76 7.19 -14.55
N ASP A 9 -7.34 7.55 -13.39
CA ASP A 9 -6.87 8.69 -12.58
C ASP A 9 -5.40 8.52 -12.16
N ALA A 10 -5.03 7.33 -11.68
CA ALA A 10 -3.66 7.02 -11.30
C ALA A 10 -2.68 7.13 -12.49
N LEU A 11 -3.06 6.58 -13.65
CA LEU A 11 -2.28 6.67 -14.89
C LEU A 11 -2.11 8.13 -15.36
N ASN A 12 -3.18 8.92 -15.32
CA ASN A 12 -3.13 10.33 -15.70
C ASN A 12 -2.19 11.14 -14.79
N LYS A 13 -2.20 10.87 -13.47
CA LYS A 13 -1.27 11.49 -12.52
C LYS A 13 0.18 11.11 -12.80
N ALA A 14 0.44 9.84 -13.09
CA ALA A 14 1.79 9.39 -13.44
C ALA A 14 2.29 10.10 -14.71
N ILE A 15 1.43 10.19 -15.73
CA ILE A 15 1.77 10.87 -16.99
C ILE A 15 2.00 12.36 -16.78
N ALA A 16 1.19 13.02 -15.95
CA ALA A 16 1.39 14.43 -15.59
C ALA A 16 2.74 14.68 -14.88
N ARG A 17 3.32 13.66 -14.23
CA ARG A 17 4.66 13.70 -13.61
C ARG A 17 5.79 13.28 -14.56
N GLY A 18 5.49 13.04 -15.84
CA GLY A 18 6.48 12.70 -16.85
C GLY A 18 6.69 11.21 -17.09
N GLN A 19 5.91 10.32 -16.46
CA GLN A 19 5.87 8.92 -16.90
C GLN A 19 5.28 8.83 -18.32
N THR A 20 5.81 7.90 -19.11
CA THR A 20 5.26 7.63 -20.44
C THR A 20 4.51 6.31 -20.42
N ALA A 21 3.47 6.18 -21.25
CA ALA A 21 2.77 4.92 -21.42
C ALA A 21 3.71 3.78 -21.86
N VAL A 22 4.80 4.11 -22.56
CA VAL A 22 5.85 3.14 -22.96
C VAL A 22 6.61 2.63 -21.73
N ASN A 23 6.99 3.50 -20.81
CA ASN A 23 7.68 3.11 -19.58
C ASN A 23 6.78 2.28 -18.68
N ILE A 24 5.54 2.73 -18.47
CA ILE A 24 4.54 1.99 -17.69
C ILE A 24 4.30 0.60 -18.31
N SER A 25 4.21 0.51 -19.65
CA SER A 25 4.07 -0.77 -20.36
C SER A 25 5.26 -1.72 -20.09
N LYS A 26 6.48 -1.21 -20.18
CA LYS A 26 7.70 -1.99 -19.90
C LYS A 26 7.77 -2.48 -18.45
N MET A 27 7.45 -1.62 -17.49
CA MET A 27 7.54 -1.95 -16.08
C MET A 27 6.44 -2.92 -15.64
N SER A 28 5.20 -2.69 -16.09
CA SER A 28 4.04 -3.49 -15.68
C SER A 28 3.88 -4.80 -16.45
N GLY A 29 4.61 -4.98 -17.56
CA GLY A 29 4.42 -6.09 -18.49
C GLY A 29 3.09 -6.04 -19.27
N VAL A 30 2.28 -5.00 -19.06
CA VAL A 30 1.03 -4.79 -19.79
C VAL A 30 1.33 -4.12 -21.12
N SER A 31 0.78 -4.64 -22.22
CA SER A 31 1.04 -4.08 -23.54
C SER A 31 0.55 -2.63 -23.68
N GLY A 32 1.30 -1.81 -24.41
CA GLY A 32 0.92 -0.42 -24.66
C GLY A 32 -0.43 -0.26 -25.35
N SER A 33 -0.87 -1.25 -26.13
CA SER A 33 -2.21 -1.25 -26.75
C SER A 33 -3.33 -1.48 -25.74
N SER A 34 -3.10 -2.29 -24.70
CA SER A 34 -4.04 -2.46 -23.59
C SER A 34 -4.10 -1.20 -22.73
N LEU A 35 -2.94 -0.60 -22.40
CA LEU A 35 -2.90 0.68 -21.68
C LEU A 35 -3.62 1.80 -22.45
N SER A 36 -3.39 1.90 -23.77
CA SER A 36 -4.06 2.91 -24.59
C SER A 36 -5.58 2.71 -24.66
N ARG A 37 -6.05 1.46 -24.79
CA ARG A 37 -7.48 1.13 -24.77
C ARG A 37 -8.11 1.45 -23.41
N LEU A 38 -7.43 1.11 -22.32
CA LEU A 38 -7.84 1.45 -20.96
C LEU A 38 -8.00 2.96 -20.77
N MET A 39 -6.98 3.75 -21.13
CA MET A 39 -7.03 5.21 -20.99
C MET A 39 -8.13 5.86 -21.83
N LYS A 40 -8.49 5.25 -22.97
CA LYS A 40 -9.59 5.70 -23.83
C LYS A 40 -10.97 5.19 -23.38
N GLY A 41 -11.05 4.44 -22.28
CA GLY A 41 -12.30 3.84 -21.81
C GLY A 41 -12.84 2.72 -22.70
N LEU A 42 -12.07 2.26 -23.69
CA LEU A 42 -12.45 1.21 -24.65
C LEU A 42 -12.27 -0.21 -24.08
N GLN A 43 -11.74 -0.32 -22.86
CA GLN A 43 -11.58 -1.58 -22.16
C GLN A 43 -12.40 -1.55 -20.88
N GLU A 44 -13.45 -2.36 -20.84
CA GLU A 44 -14.32 -2.51 -19.66
C GLU A 44 -13.81 -3.59 -18.72
N ASP A 45 -13.37 -4.72 -19.30
CA ASP A 45 -12.78 -5.82 -18.55
C ASP A 45 -11.27 -5.64 -18.43
N LEU A 46 -10.82 -5.36 -17.21
CA LEU A 46 -9.42 -5.45 -16.85
C LEU A 46 -9.20 -6.70 -16.00
N TYR A 47 -8.31 -7.58 -16.46
CA TYR A 47 -7.87 -8.69 -15.64
C TYR A 47 -7.23 -8.13 -14.36
N ALA A 48 -7.62 -8.65 -13.19
CA ALA A 48 -7.14 -8.15 -11.90
C ALA A 48 -5.60 -8.15 -11.80
N GLY A 49 -4.94 -9.15 -12.41
CA GLY A 49 -3.48 -9.18 -12.52
C GLY A 49 -2.90 -7.94 -13.22
N PHE A 50 -3.46 -7.53 -14.36
CA PHE A 50 -3.01 -6.32 -15.07
C PHE A 50 -3.26 -5.06 -14.27
N TYR A 51 -4.36 -5.01 -13.50
CA TYR A 51 -4.69 -3.87 -12.67
C TYR A 51 -3.58 -3.57 -11.65
N PHE A 52 -3.23 -4.59 -10.85
CA PHE A 52 -2.23 -4.42 -9.81
C PHE A 52 -0.82 -4.31 -10.38
N SER A 53 -0.49 -5.03 -11.46
CA SER A 53 0.79 -4.86 -12.15
C SER A 53 1.01 -3.43 -12.64
N ILE A 54 -0.04 -2.74 -13.10
CA ILE A 54 0.05 -1.32 -13.47
C ILE A 54 0.28 -0.46 -12.22
N LEU A 55 -0.53 -0.64 -11.17
CA LEU A 55 -0.40 0.15 -9.94
C LEU A 55 0.96 0.00 -9.26
N ASP A 56 1.53 -1.20 -9.24
CA ASP A 56 2.82 -1.48 -8.63
C ASP A 56 4.00 -0.80 -9.33
N CYS A 57 3.80 -0.34 -10.57
CA CYS A 57 4.81 0.39 -11.33
C CYS A 57 4.72 1.91 -11.17
N LEU A 58 3.69 2.41 -10.48
CA LEU A 58 3.50 3.84 -10.27
C LEU A 58 4.23 4.29 -9.02
N ASP A 59 4.48 5.60 -8.93
CA ASP A 59 5.03 6.22 -7.73
C ASP A 59 4.19 5.85 -6.50
N ASP A 60 4.88 5.64 -5.37
CA ASP A 60 4.29 5.05 -4.18
C ASP A 60 3.09 5.85 -3.64
N ASP A 61 3.11 7.18 -3.78
CA ASP A 61 2.01 8.04 -3.37
C ASP A 61 0.77 7.90 -4.29
N ILE A 62 0.98 7.84 -5.62
CA ILE A 62 -0.09 7.59 -6.60
C ILE A 62 -0.70 6.20 -6.36
N ARG A 63 0.16 5.19 -6.17
CA ARG A 63 -0.28 3.83 -5.87
C ARG A 63 -1.09 3.77 -4.57
N LYS A 64 -0.58 4.38 -3.49
CA LYS A 64 -1.27 4.40 -2.19
C LYS A 64 -2.63 5.10 -2.28
N GLU A 65 -2.72 6.20 -3.02
CA GLU A 65 -3.98 6.89 -3.25
C GLU A 65 -4.98 5.99 -3.99
N ALA A 66 -4.55 5.31 -5.06
CA ALA A 66 -5.39 4.39 -5.82
C ALA A 66 -5.88 3.21 -4.97
N LEU A 67 -4.99 2.57 -4.20
CA LEU A 67 -5.35 1.50 -3.26
C LEU A 67 -6.36 1.98 -2.22
N THR A 68 -6.20 3.18 -1.69
CA THR A 68 -7.14 3.77 -0.72
C THR A 68 -8.52 3.97 -1.36
N LYS A 69 -8.59 4.44 -2.61
CA LYS A 69 -9.86 4.58 -3.34
C LYS A 69 -10.55 3.24 -3.62
N LEU A 70 -9.79 2.14 -3.68
CA LEU A 70 -10.30 0.77 -3.78
C LEU A 70 -10.77 0.19 -2.44
N GLY A 71 -10.67 0.97 -1.35
CA GLY A 71 -10.95 0.49 0.01
C GLY A 71 -9.84 -0.39 0.59
N ILE A 72 -8.70 -0.51 -0.10
CA ILE A 72 -7.53 -1.23 0.40
C ILE A 72 -6.79 -0.29 1.33
N LYS A 73 -6.85 -0.58 2.63
CA LYS A 73 -6.15 0.21 3.64
C LYS A 73 -4.65 0.04 3.49
N THR A 74 -3.97 1.11 3.11
CA THR A 74 -2.50 1.14 2.97
C THR A 74 -1.78 1.31 4.30
N LYS A 75 -2.52 1.69 5.35
CA LYS A 75 -2.10 1.63 6.75
C LYS A 75 -3.13 0.84 7.54
N VAL A 76 -2.67 -0.22 8.18
CA VAL A 76 -3.46 -0.99 9.15
C VAL A 76 -3.20 -0.37 10.51
N GLN A 77 -4.26 0.04 11.21
CA GLN A 77 -4.11 0.53 12.58
C GLN A 77 -3.70 -0.64 13.49
N PRO A 78 -2.88 -0.43 14.54
CA PRO A 78 -2.45 -1.50 15.43
C PRO A 78 -3.60 -2.33 16.00
N GLU A 79 -4.76 -1.71 16.27
CA GLU A 79 -5.97 -2.37 16.77
C GLU A 79 -6.65 -3.28 15.73
N GLU A 80 -6.33 -3.10 14.44
CA GLU A 80 -6.78 -4.01 13.38
C GLU A 80 -5.80 -5.17 13.18
N MET A 81 -4.52 -5.02 13.55
CA MET A 81 -3.53 -6.09 13.47
C MET A 81 -3.87 -7.25 14.40
N VAL A 82 -4.42 -6.97 15.59
CA VAL A 82 -4.79 -8.00 16.58
C VAL A 82 -5.92 -8.94 16.10
N LYS A 83 -6.62 -8.60 15.00
CA LYS A 83 -7.59 -9.49 14.36
C LYS A 83 -6.92 -10.63 13.59
N TYR A 84 -5.65 -10.44 13.21
CA TYR A 84 -4.92 -11.34 12.33
C TYR A 84 -3.67 -11.93 12.97
N LEU A 85 -3.11 -11.25 13.97
CA LEU A 85 -1.88 -11.65 14.64
C LEU A 85 -2.05 -11.61 16.15
N ASN A 86 -1.64 -12.68 16.81
CA ASN A 86 -1.50 -12.72 18.26
C ASN A 86 -0.12 -12.19 18.72
N GLY A 87 0.05 -12.01 20.02
CA GLY A 87 1.28 -11.44 20.59
C GLY A 87 2.56 -12.25 20.29
N GLN A 88 2.48 -13.58 20.16
CA GLN A 88 3.62 -14.40 19.77
C GLN A 88 4.00 -14.20 18.31
N GLU A 89 3.01 -14.14 17.42
CA GLU A 89 3.23 -13.89 15.99
C GLU A 89 3.84 -12.51 15.76
N ILE A 90 3.39 -11.49 16.50
CA ILE A 90 4.00 -10.14 16.46
C ILE A 90 5.45 -10.19 16.95
N ALA A 91 5.74 -10.90 18.04
CA ALA A 91 7.09 -11.01 18.58
C ALA A 91 8.07 -11.67 17.60
N GLN A 92 7.61 -12.62 16.79
CA GLN A 92 8.42 -13.26 15.75
C GLN A 92 8.80 -12.31 14.60
N LEU A 93 8.05 -11.22 14.39
CA LEU A 93 8.34 -10.23 13.34
C LEU A 93 9.39 -9.20 13.77
N ILE A 94 9.50 -8.92 15.08
CA ILE A 94 10.42 -7.92 15.65
C ILE A 94 11.88 -8.05 15.16
N PRO A 95 12.48 -9.24 15.05
CA PRO A 95 13.86 -9.38 14.59
C PRO A 95 14.10 -8.92 13.15
N PHE A 96 13.05 -8.91 12.31
CA PHE A 96 13.13 -8.55 10.89
C PHE A 96 12.93 -7.04 10.63
N LEU A 97 12.60 -6.27 11.66
CA LEU A 97 12.47 -4.82 11.56
C LEU A 97 13.85 -4.16 11.39
N GLY A 98 13.86 -3.00 10.75
CA GLY A 98 15.04 -2.15 10.66
C GLY A 98 15.59 -1.79 12.05
N LYS A 99 16.89 -1.51 12.15
CA LYS A 99 17.53 -1.21 13.44
C LYS A 99 16.88 -0.02 14.16
N GLU A 100 16.48 1.00 13.42
CA GLU A 100 15.82 2.21 13.94
C GLU A 100 14.41 1.88 14.44
N ASP A 101 13.54 1.36 13.57
CA ASP A 101 12.17 0.97 13.92
C ASP A 101 12.12 0.02 15.13
N ARG A 102 13.04 -0.94 15.19
CA ARG A 102 13.12 -1.89 16.30
C ARG A 102 13.48 -1.20 17.62
N ALA A 103 14.40 -0.23 17.59
CA ALA A 103 14.80 0.50 18.79
C ALA A 103 13.64 1.37 19.31
N ASP A 104 12.95 2.07 18.41
CA ASP A 104 11.82 2.93 18.74
C ASP A 104 10.66 2.13 19.36
N ILE A 105 10.33 0.97 18.76
CA ILE A 105 9.28 0.09 19.29
C ILE A 105 9.67 -0.46 20.67
N MET A 106 10.91 -0.93 20.85
CA MET A 106 11.37 -1.44 22.14
C MET A 106 11.34 -0.37 23.23
N GLN A 107 11.73 0.86 22.90
CA GLN A 107 11.66 1.99 23.82
C GLN A 107 10.22 2.32 24.19
N ALA A 108 9.30 2.37 23.21
CA ALA A 108 7.89 2.63 23.45
C ALA A 108 7.25 1.56 24.36
N LEU A 109 7.58 0.28 24.14
CA LEU A 109 7.11 -0.82 24.99
C LEU A 109 7.65 -0.71 26.41
N ALA A 110 8.94 -0.41 26.58
CA ALA A 110 9.55 -0.23 27.89
C ALA A 110 8.91 0.94 28.67
N LEU A 111 8.59 2.04 28.00
CA LEU A 111 7.87 3.17 28.59
C LEU A 111 6.43 2.81 28.97
N SER A 112 5.72 2.08 28.11
CA SER A 112 4.35 1.63 28.36
C SER A 112 4.25 0.70 29.57
N LEU A 113 5.17 -0.26 29.71
CA LEU A 113 5.22 -1.17 30.85
C LEU A 113 5.45 -0.42 32.17
N ARG A 114 6.41 0.51 32.19
CA ARG A 114 6.68 1.36 33.38
C ARG A 114 5.49 2.21 33.79
N SER A 115 4.71 2.72 32.82
CA SER A 115 3.51 3.52 33.09
C SER A 115 2.33 2.68 33.60
N SER A 116 2.29 1.39 33.27
CA SER A 116 1.26 0.46 33.73
C SER A 116 1.47 0.07 35.20
N ASP A 117 2.72 -0.12 35.61
CA ASP A 117 3.07 -0.45 37.00
C ASP A 117 2.76 0.71 37.98
N GLN A 118 2.82 1.97 37.54
CA GLN A 118 2.47 3.12 38.38
C GLN A 118 0.97 3.26 38.67
N LYS A 119 0.08 2.69 37.83
CA LYS A 119 -1.37 2.77 38.04
C LYS A 119 -1.92 1.73 39.03
N VAL A 120 -1.14 0.72 39.40
CA VAL A 120 -1.58 -0.36 40.31
C VAL A 120 -1.30 -0.04 41.78
N CYS A 121 -0.53 1.03 42.07
CA CYS A 121 -0.14 1.42 43.43
C CYS A 121 -0.78 2.74 43.92
N ALA A 122 -1.93 3.16 43.36
CA ALA A 122 -2.68 4.34 43.81
C ALA A 122 -3.99 3.96 44.49
#